data_AF-A0A7W0WHI7-F1
#
_entry.id   AF-A0A7W0WHI7-F1
#
_cell.length_a   1.000
_cell.length_b   1.000
_cell.length_c   1.000
_cell.angle_alpha   90.00
_cell.angle_beta   90.00
_cell.angle_gamma   90.00
#
_symmetry.space_group_name_H-M   'P 1'
#
loop_
_entity.id
_entity.type
_entity.pdbx_description
1 polymer ?
#
loop_
_entity_poly.entity_id
_entity_poly.type
_entity_poly.pdbx_seq_one_letter_code
_entity_poly.pdbx_strand_id
1 'polypeptide(L)' 'MSYSRVPEEEIVPRGREIYEREIRPRLGPEHEGKFVVIDIESGDYEVSDDDGEAFSRAEYKRPG' A
#
# COMPACT_ATOMS: atom_id res chain seq x y z
N MET A 1 2.03 -5.03 -18.81
CA MET A 1 1.38 -5.52 -17.59
C MET A 1 2.25 -6.63 -17.03
N SER A 2 3.18 -6.30 -16.14
CA SER A 2 3.94 -7.33 -15.44
C SER A 2 3.05 -7.87 -14.34
N TYR A 3 2.51 -9.07 -14.56
CA TYR A 3 1.98 -9.87 -13.48
C TYR A 3 3.10 -10.03 -12.46
N SER A 4 2.81 -9.59 -11.23
CA SER A 4 3.74 -9.61 -10.09
C SER A 4 4.57 -10.89 -10.09
N ARG A 5 5.89 -10.79 -9.90
CA ARG A 5 6.77 -11.99 -9.85
C ARG A 5 6.54 -12.82 -8.58
N VAL A 6 5.72 -12.30 -7.68
CA VAL A 6 5.38 -12.92 -6.39
C VAL A 6 4.14 -13.79 -6.60
N PRO A 7 4.17 -15.07 -6.22
CA PRO A 7 2.99 -15.93 -6.30
C PRO A 7 1.90 -15.37 -5.38
N GLU A 8 0.63 -15.50 -5.78
CA GLU A 8 -0.51 -14.90 -5.07
C GLU A 8 -0.58 -15.30 -3.59
N GLU A 9 -0.15 -16.52 -3.27
CA GLU A 9 -0.04 -17.04 -1.91
C GLU A 9 0.97 -16.29 -1.02
N GLU A 10 2.01 -15.68 -1.61
CA GLU A 10 3.05 -14.93 -0.89
C GLU A 10 2.71 -13.44 -0.74
N ILE A 11 1.76 -12.92 -1.54
CA ILE A 11 1.37 -11.51 -1.53
C ILE A 11 0.83 -11.10 -0.15
N VAL A 12 -0.11 -11.88 0.39
CA VAL A 12 -0.77 -11.60 1.67
C VAL A 12 0.21 -11.66 2.86
N PRO A 13 0.98 -12.75 3.07
CA PRO A 13 1.89 -12.82 4.20
C PRO A 13 3.02 -11.77 4.11
N ARG A 14 3.54 -11.49 2.92
CA ARG A 14 4.58 -10.46 2.73
C ARG A 14 4.05 -9.05 2.99
N GLY A 15 2.88 -8.71 2.45
CA GLY A 15 2.24 -7.41 2.72
C GLY A 15 1.93 -7.24 4.20
N ARG A 16 1.51 -8.31 4.88
CA ARG A 16 1.27 -8.30 6.33
C ARG A 16 2.55 -8.05 7.12
N GLU A 17 3.67 -8.67 6.76
CA GLU A 17 4.94 -8.45 7.43
C GLU A 17 5.39 -6.99 7.32
N ILE A 18 5.32 -6.41 6.12
CA ILE A 18 5.67 -5.00 5.88
C ILE A 18 4.75 -4.09 6.70
N TYR A 19 3.44 -4.37 6.70
CA TYR A 19 2.48 -3.62 7.50
C TYR A 19 2.83 -3.64 8.99
N GLU A 20 3.05 -4.82 9.57
CA GLU A 20 3.29 -4.96 11.00
C GLU A 20 4.63 -4.35 11.43
N ARG A 21 5.68 -4.51 10.61
CA ARG A 21 7.06 -4.09 10.96
C ARG A 21 7.34 -2.63 10.67
N GLU A 22 6.84 -2.11 9.54
CA GLU A 22 7.27 -0.80 9.04
C GLU A 22 6.17 0.25 9.11
N ILE A 23 4.93 -0.13 8.81
CA ILE A 23 3.84 0.83 8.62
C ILE A 23 3.09 1.07 9.93
N ARG A 24 2.64 0.00 10.59
CA ARG A 24 1.85 0.06 11.84
C ARG A 24 2.51 0.91 12.94
N PRO A 25 3.83 0.86 13.17
CA PRO A 25 4.48 1.73 14.17
C PRO A 25 4.47 3.22 13.80
N ARG A 26 4.27 3.55 12.52
CA ARG A 26 4.24 4.93 12.00
C ARG A 26 2.83 5.51 11.93
N LEU A 27 1.79 4.67 12.10
CA LEU A 27 0.40 5.11 12.10
C LEU A 27 -0.01 5.59 13.49
N GLY A 28 -0.39 6.87 13.59
CA GLY A 28 -1.03 7.47 14.75
C GLY A 28 -2.56 7.34 14.74
N PRO A 29 -3.23 7.82 15.81
CA PRO A 29 -4.70 7.84 15.91
C PRO A 29 -5.39 8.58 14.76
N GLU A 30 -4.72 9.56 14.13
CA GLU A 30 -5.27 10.24 12.95
C GLU A 30 -5.42 9.34 11.71
N HIS A 31 -4.82 8.14 11.71
CA HIS A 31 -4.90 7.14 10.64
C HIS A 31 -5.94 6.05 10.91
N GLU A 32 -6.67 6.14 12.02
CA GLU A 32 -7.72 5.18 12.36
C GLU A 32 -8.87 5.26 11.34
N GLY A 33 -9.23 4.11 10.75
CA GLY A 33 -10.27 4.03 9.71
C GLY A 33 -9.77 4.24 8.29
N LYS A 34 -8.48 4.57 8.08
CA LYS A 34 -7.87 4.72 6.74
C LYS A 34 -7.43 3.38 6.16
N PHE A 35 -7.40 3.29 4.83
CA PHE A 35 -6.84 2.17 4.10
C PHE A 35 -5.34 2.33 3.91
N VAL A 36 -4.62 1.21 3.92
CA VAL A 36 -3.19 1.17 3.58
C VAL A 36 -3.01 0.30 2.34
N VAL A 37 -2.51 0.88 1.27
CA VAL A 37 -2.08 0.16 0.07
C VAL A 37 -0.57 -0.03 0.15
N ILE A 38 -0.11 -1.26 -0.07
CA ILE A 38 1.31 -1.64 0.05
C ILE A 38 1.74 -2.22 -1.28
N ASP A 39 2.78 -1.65 -1.86
CA ASP A 39 3.52 -2.28 -2.95
C ASP A 39 4.49 -3.30 -2.35
N ILE A 40 4.16 -4.58 -2.48
CA ILE A 40 4.92 -5.68 -1.87
C ILE A 40 6.30 -5.91 -2.51
N GLU A 41 6.53 -5.38 -3.71
CA GLU A 41 7.80 -5.55 -4.43
C GLU A 41 8.83 -4.51 -3.95
N SER A 42 8.41 -3.26 -3.79
CA SER A 42 9.24 -2.12 -3.36
C SER A 42 9.20 -1.87 -1.85
N GLY A 43 8.10 -2.22 -1.16
CA GLY A 43 7.85 -1.85 0.23
C GLY A 43 7.24 -0.46 0.41
N ASP A 44 6.99 0.27 -0.67
CA ASP A 44 6.29 1.56 -0.61
C ASP A 44 4.84 1.38 -0.17
N TYR A 45 4.30 2.38 0.53
CA TYR A 45 2.93 2.35 1.00
C TYR A 45 2.25 3.71 0.92
N GLU A 46 0.93 3.68 0.80
CA GLU A 46 0.07 4.85 0.80
C GLU A 46 -1.08 4.64 1.77
N VAL A 47 -1.41 5.68 2.54
CA VAL A 47 -2.51 5.67 3.51
C VAL A 47 -3.59 6.62 3.00
N SER A 48 -4.82 6.15 2.81
CA SER A 48 -5.92 6.94 2.25
C SER A 48 -7.17 6.87 3.14
N ASP A 49 -7.79 8.02 3.37
CA ASP A 49 -9.08 8.15 4.09
C ASP A 49 -10.29 7.71 3.26
N ASP A 50 -10.16 7.71 1.94
CA ASP A 50 -11.29 7.60 1.03
C ASP A 50 -10.81 6.89 -0.25
N ASP A 51 -11.57 5.91 -0.72
CA ASP A 51 -11.21 5.02 -1.83
C ASP A 51 -11.02 5.74 -3.18
N GLY A 52 -11.37 7.04 -3.29
CA GLY A 52 -11.36 7.81 -4.54
C GLY A 52 -10.22 8.84 -4.75
N GLU A 53 -9.70 9.46 -3.68
CA GLU A 53 -8.66 10.52 -3.81
C GLU A 53 -7.25 9.94 -4.02
N ALA A 54 -6.95 8.78 -3.41
CA ALA A 54 -5.66 8.11 -3.62
C ALA A 54 -5.46 7.65 -5.08
N PHE A 55 -6.52 7.11 -5.71
CA PHE A 55 -6.45 6.69 -7.10
C PHE A 55 -6.18 7.87 -8.05
N SER A 56 -6.84 9.02 -7.80
CA SER A 56 -6.66 10.24 -8.59
C SER A 56 -5.25 10.85 -8.45
N ARG A 57 -4.64 10.77 -7.27
CA ARG A 57 -3.28 11.28 -7.03
C ARG A 57 -2.19 10.34 -7.53
N ALA A 58 -2.44 9.04 -7.55
CA ALA A 58 -1.54 8.05 -8.13
C ALA A 58 -1.44 8.17 -9.67
N GLU A 59 -2.55 8.41 -10.38
CA GLU A 59 -2.54 8.63 -11.84
C GLU A 59 -1.75 9.90 -12.23
N TYR A 60 -1.83 10.98 -11.44
CA TYR A 60 -1.18 12.24 -11.80
C TYR A 60 0.35 12.23 -11.65
N LYS A 61 0.92 11.25 -10.95
CA LYS A 61 2.37 11.12 -10.75
C LYS A 61 3.09 10.29 -11.83
N ARG A 62 2.39 9.74 -12.82
CA ARG A 62 3.02 9.09 -14.00
C ARG A 62 2.44 9.57 -15.33
N PRO A 63 2.93 10.69 -15.87
CA PRO A 63 2.79 10.95 -17.29
C PRO A 63 3.89 10.18 -18.06
N GLY A 64 3.51 9.13 -18.79
CA GLY A 64 4.32 8.53 -19.86
C GLY A 64 5.45 7.60 -19.43
#